data_AF-A0A2Z5K2T6-F1
#
_entry.id   AF-A0A2Z5K2T6-F1
#
_cell.length_a   1.000
_cell.length_b   1.000
_cell.length_c   1.000
_cell.angle_alpha   90.00
_cell.angle_beta   90.00
_cell.angle_gamma   90.00
#
_symmetry.space_group_name_H-M   'P 1'
#
loop_
_entity.id
_entity.type
_entity.pdbx_description
1 polymer ?
#
loop_
_entity_poly.entity_id
_entity_poly.type
_entity_poly.pdbx_seq_one_letter_code
_entity_poly.pdbx_strand_id
1 'polypeptide(L)'
;MRQATAPPPAAAEQDQAPPDIATMRETAHRVLGPDNAPDALPSADEELETLTATLRGHLELLLPEVEQAAGRLPENSVTRYGAMYCVGEARGKRRAPELSFAPLAGSMYARRLARVLATLCCHYEIVSAGIEMTSEQQAFEHLADHCLRCPTCRAVDDEGMHAGLPCEEENRLYEAYRAARARAVAARLARRHAAEVSA
;
A
#
# COMPACT_ATOMS: atom_id res chain seq x y z
N MET A 1 -54.17 -21.98 -5.21
CA MET A 1 -53.62 -20.70 -4.71
C MET A 1 -52.13 -20.90 -4.46
N ARG A 2 -51.25 -20.36 -5.32
CA ARG A 2 -49.80 -20.47 -5.19
C ARG A 2 -49.29 -19.11 -4.71
N GLN A 3 -48.76 -19.03 -3.50
CA GLN A 3 -48.12 -17.83 -3.00
C GLN A 3 -46.74 -17.73 -3.65
N ALA A 4 -46.52 -16.66 -4.42
CA ALA A 4 -45.22 -16.29 -4.97
C ALA A 4 -44.45 -15.55 -3.89
N THR A 5 -43.33 -16.11 -3.45
CA THR A 5 -42.36 -15.43 -2.58
C THR A 5 -41.61 -14.41 -3.44
N ALA A 6 -41.73 -13.13 -3.10
CA ALA A 6 -40.96 -12.07 -3.75
C ALA A 6 -39.46 -12.27 -3.47
N PRO A 7 -38.57 -12.08 -4.48
CA PRO A 7 -37.13 -12.10 -4.25
C PRO A 7 -36.73 -10.94 -3.31
N PRO A 8 -35.69 -11.14 -2.47
CA PRO A 8 -35.19 -10.07 -1.61
C PRO A 8 -34.71 -8.88 -2.46
N PRO A 9 -34.90 -7.64 -1.99
CA PRO A 9 -34.40 -6.48 -2.69
C PRO A 9 -32.89 -6.60 -2.81
N ALA A 10 -32.40 -6.40 -4.04
CA ALA A 10 -30.98 -6.29 -4.34
C ALA A 10 -30.33 -5.34 -3.34
N ALA A 11 -29.20 -5.77 -2.77
CA ALA A 11 -28.38 -4.96 -1.88
C ALA A 11 -28.25 -3.57 -2.50
N ALA A 12 -28.76 -2.56 -1.80
CA ALA A 12 -28.55 -1.19 -2.16
C ALA A 12 -27.04 -1.01 -2.35
N GLU A 13 -26.62 -0.65 -3.56
CA GLU A 13 -25.32 -0.01 -3.78
C GLU A 13 -25.28 1.14 -2.78
N GLN A 14 -24.58 0.92 -1.67
CA GLN A 14 -24.30 1.96 -0.72
C GLN A 14 -23.40 2.92 -1.46
N ASP A 15 -24.00 4.01 -1.94
CA ASP A 15 -23.34 5.20 -2.44
C ASP A 15 -22.62 5.86 -1.24
N GLN A 16 -21.66 5.14 -0.66
CA GLN A 16 -20.82 5.64 0.41
C GLN A 16 -19.90 6.67 -0.22
N ALA A 17 -19.95 7.89 0.31
CA ALA A 17 -18.97 8.91 -0.04
C ALA A 17 -17.56 8.31 0.09
N PRO A 18 -16.65 8.60 -0.86
CA PRO A 18 -15.30 8.07 -0.81
C PRO A 18 -14.64 8.30 0.56
N PRO A 19 -13.82 7.37 1.06
CA PRO A 19 -13.12 7.53 2.32
C PRO A 19 -12.30 8.83 2.33
N ASP A 20 -12.34 9.55 3.46
CA ASP A 20 -11.55 10.78 3.64
C ASP A 20 -10.06 10.46 3.84
N ILE A 21 -9.36 10.32 2.72
CA ILE A 21 -7.94 9.98 2.68
C ILE A 21 -7.07 11.06 3.34
N ALA A 22 -7.48 12.33 3.28
CA ALA A 22 -6.71 13.42 3.88
C ALA A 22 -6.68 13.27 5.41
N THR A 23 -7.86 13.07 6.03
CA THR A 23 -7.98 12.85 7.47
C THR A 23 -7.26 11.57 7.93
N MET A 24 -7.35 10.48 7.16
CA MET A 24 -6.65 9.23 7.48
C MET A 24 -5.13 9.41 7.47
N ARG A 25 -4.59 10.15 6.49
CA ARG A 25 -3.16 10.47 6.42
C ARG A 25 -2.73 11.36 7.56
N GLU A 26 -3.47 12.42 7.86
CA GLU A 26 -3.16 13.31 8.97
C GLU A 26 -3.07 12.53 10.29
N THR A 27 -4.04 11.65 10.54
CA THR A 27 -4.03 10.75 11.71
C THR A 27 -2.79 9.86 11.76
N ALA A 28 -2.39 9.26 10.62
CA ALA A 28 -1.16 8.48 10.54
C ALA A 28 0.09 9.33 10.83
N HIS A 29 0.15 10.57 10.32
CA HIS A 29 1.27 11.47 10.53
C HIS A 29 1.41 11.91 11.99
N ARG A 30 0.30 12.09 12.71
CA ARG A 30 0.34 12.38 14.16
C ARG A 30 1.08 11.32 14.97
N VAL A 31 0.99 10.05 14.58
CA VAL A 31 1.68 8.92 15.25
C VAL A 31 3.11 8.73 14.75
N LEU A 32 3.40 9.07 13.49
CA LEU A 32 4.70 8.84 12.86
C LEU A 32 5.69 9.99 13.10
N GLY A 33 5.19 11.21 13.27
CA GLY A 33 6.00 12.43 13.32
C GLY A 33 6.55 12.84 11.94
N PRO A 34 7.19 14.03 11.83
CA PRO A 34 7.58 14.63 10.55
C PRO A 34 8.59 13.81 9.72
N ASP A 35 9.33 12.88 10.34
CA ASP A 35 10.36 12.07 9.66
C ASP A 35 10.23 10.55 9.87
N ASN A 36 9.10 10.06 10.40
CA ASN A 36 9.02 8.68 10.90
C ASN A 36 10.10 8.34 11.95
N ALA A 37 10.68 9.36 12.60
CA ALA A 37 11.71 9.18 13.61
C ALA A 37 11.16 8.41 14.82
N PRO A 38 11.96 7.53 15.46
CA PRO A 38 11.50 6.71 16.58
C PRO A 38 11.13 7.52 17.83
N ASP A 39 11.64 8.76 17.97
CA ASP A 39 11.57 9.53 19.21
C ASP A 39 10.42 10.54 19.28
N ALA A 40 9.64 10.70 18.20
CA ALA A 40 8.46 11.57 18.17
C ALA A 40 7.19 10.77 18.51
N LEU A 41 7.03 10.41 19.78
CA LEU A 41 5.80 9.81 20.28
C LEU A 41 4.89 10.89 20.88
N PRO A 42 3.55 10.73 20.79
CA PRO A 42 2.63 11.53 21.60
C PRO A 42 3.02 11.42 23.08
N SER A 43 3.04 12.56 23.77
CA SER A 43 3.60 12.67 25.12
C SER A 43 2.75 12.01 26.21
N ALA A 44 1.53 11.57 25.90
CA ALA A 44 0.56 11.02 26.85
C ALA A 44 -0.03 9.68 26.38
N ASP A 45 -0.09 8.70 27.28
CA ASP A 45 -0.60 7.35 27.01
C ASP A 45 -2.06 7.36 26.52
N GLU A 46 -2.93 8.20 27.09
CA GLU A 46 -4.34 8.35 26.68
C GLU A 46 -4.49 8.88 25.23
N GLU A 47 -3.58 9.75 24.79
CA GLU A 47 -3.57 10.24 23.40
C GLU A 47 -3.18 9.12 22.44
N LEU A 48 -2.20 8.29 22.83
CA LEU A 48 -1.73 7.17 22.04
C LEU A 48 -2.79 6.06 21.92
N GLU A 49 -3.51 5.75 22.99
CA GLU A 49 -4.65 4.82 22.96
C GLU A 49 -5.75 5.31 22.03
N THR A 50 -6.11 6.60 22.13
CA THR A 50 -7.11 7.23 21.27
C THR A 50 -6.68 7.16 19.80
N LEU A 51 -5.45 7.55 19.49
CA LEU A 51 -4.91 7.48 18.11
C LEU A 51 -4.87 6.04 17.60
N THR A 52 -4.52 5.06 18.44
CA THR A 52 -4.52 3.64 18.07
C THR A 52 -5.92 3.14 17.73
N ALA A 53 -6.93 3.51 18.53
CA ALA A 53 -8.32 3.20 18.24
C ALA A 53 -8.80 3.85 16.94
N THR A 54 -8.46 5.13 16.71
CA THR A 54 -8.78 5.84 15.46
C THR A 54 -8.13 5.17 14.25
N LEU A 55 -6.84 4.80 14.32
CA LEU A 55 -6.13 4.09 13.25
C LEU A 55 -6.81 2.76 12.90
N ARG A 56 -7.26 2.01 13.91
CA ARG A 56 -8.02 0.76 13.68
C ARG A 56 -9.33 1.01 12.97
N GLY A 57 -10.09 2.03 13.37
CA GLY A 57 -11.32 2.44 12.72
C GLY A 57 -11.10 2.85 11.26
N HIS A 58 -10.07 3.65 10.98
CA HIS A 58 -9.70 4.01 9.61
C HIS A 58 -9.33 2.78 8.76
N LEU A 59 -8.58 1.83 9.30
CA LEU A 59 -8.28 0.58 8.60
C LEU A 59 -9.53 -0.27 8.34
N GLU A 60 -10.48 -0.31 9.28
CA GLU A 60 -11.75 -1.03 9.09
C GLU A 60 -12.59 -0.44 7.96
N LEU A 61 -12.57 0.88 7.80
CA LEU A 61 -13.23 1.57 6.69
C LEU A 61 -12.46 1.42 5.37
N LEU A 62 -11.15 1.60 5.35
CA LEU A 62 -10.37 1.68 4.12
C LEU A 62 -10.11 0.32 3.46
N LEU A 63 -10.02 -0.77 4.25
CA LEU A 63 -9.74 -2.10 3.72
C LEU A 63 -10.74 -2.57 2.63
N PRO A 64 -12.07 -2.56 2.88
CA PRO A 64 -13.03 -2.97 1.84
C PRO A 64 -12.99 -2.07 0.61
N GLU A 65 -12.77 -0.78 0.78
CA GLU A 65 -12.67 0.19 -0.33
C GLU A 65 -11.48 -0.11 -1.25
N VAL A 66 -10.31 -0.44 -0.67
CA VAL A 66 -9.13 -0.86 -1.45
C VAL A 66 -9.39 -2.16 -2.19
N GLU A 67 -10.03 -3.15 -1.55
CA GLU A 67 -10.35 -4.42 -2.20
C GLU A 67 -11.31 -4.24 -3.37
N GLN A 68 -12.37 -3.44 -3.18
CA GLN A 68 -13.33 -3.16 -4.22
C GLN A 68 -12.68 -2.42 -5.38
N ALA A 69 -11.87 -1.39 -5.10
CA ALA A 69 -11.18 -0.63 -6.13
C ALA A 69 -10.15 -1.48 -6.88
N ALA A 70 -9.36 -2.30 -6.17
CA ALA A 70 -8.42 -3.23 -6.78
C ALA A 70 -9.13 -4.33 -7.59
N GLY A 71 -10.31 -4.77 -7.15
CA GLY A 71 -11.14 -5.76 -7.85
C GLY A 71 -11.64 -5.30 -9.21
N ARG A 72 -11.70 -3.98 -9.46
CA ARG A 72 -12.04 -3.40 -10.78
C ARG A 72 -10.90 -3.48 -11.80
N LEU A 73 -9.68 -3.80 -11.36
CA LEU A 73 -8.51 -3.93 -12.23
C LEU A 73 -8.36 -5.37 -12.76
N PRO A 74 -7.66 -5.56 -13.90
CA PRO A 74 -7.34 -6.89 -14.43
C PRO A 74 -6.67 -7.79 -13.39
N GLU A 75 -6.96 -9.09 -13.45
CA GLU A 75 -6.47 -10.07 -12.47
C GLU A 75 -4.94 -10.16 -12.40
N ASN A 76 -4.28 -9.96 -13.53
CA ASN A 76 -2.82 -9.93 -13.67
C ASN A 76 -2.20 -8.55 -13.46
N SER A 77 -2.95 -7.56 -12.95
CA SER A 77 -2.40 -6.23 -12.69
C SER A 77 -1.49 -6.24 -11.45
N VAL A 78 -0.24 -5.80 -11.59
CA VAL A 78 0.66 -5.58 -10.43
C VAL A 78 0.09 -4.58 -9.45
N THR A 79 -0.59 -3.55 -9.95
CA THR A 79 -1.26 -2.55 -9.11
C THR A 79 -2.31 -3.22 -8.22
N ARG A 80 -3.12 -4.13 -8.80
CA ARG A 80 -4.07 -4.97 -8.05
C ARG A 80 -3.34 -5.86 -7.05
N TYR A 81 -2.31 -6.59 -7.48
CA TYR A 81 -1.55 -7.50 -6.63
C TYR A 81 -0.93 -6.78 -5.42
N GLY A 82 -0.26 -5.64 -5.65
CA GLY A 82 0.35 -4.83 -4.60
C GLY A 82 -0.66 -4.28 -3.60
N ALA A 83 -1.81 -3.80 -4.09
CA ALA A 83 -2.89 -3.35 -3.21
C ALA A 83 -3.46 -4.51 -2.36
N MET A 84 -3.74 -5.66 -2.98
CA MET A 84 -4.28 -6.84 -2.28
C MET A 84 -3.28 -7.45 -1.29
N TYR A 85 -1.98 -7.42 -1.60
CA TYR A 85 -0.92 -7.80 -0.65
C TYR A 85 -0.96 -6.89 0.59
N CYS A 86 -1.02 -5.57 0.40
CA CYS A 86 -1.11 -4.61 1.50
C CYS A 86 -2.39 -4.78 2.34
N VAL A 87 -3.51 -5.14 1.71
CA VAL A 87 -4.76 -5.49 2.43
C VAL A 87 -4.54 -6.72 3.32
N GLY A 88 -3.89 -7.75 2.81
CA GLY A 88 -3.54 -8.97 3.58
C GLY A 88 -2.66 -8.64 4.78
N GLU A 89 -1.59 -7.87 4.57
CA GLU A 89 -0.73 -7.39 5.64
C GLU A 89 -1.50 -6.58 6.69
N ALA A 90 -2.37 -5.67 6.26
CA ALA A 90 -3.13 -4.80 7.15
C ALA A 90 -4.09 -5.59 8.05
N ARG A 91 -4.75 -6.60 7.50
CA ARG A 91 -5.59 -7.53 8.28
C ARG A 91 -4.76 -8.27 9.33
N GLY A 92 -3.60 -8.78 8.94
CA GLY A 92 -2.70 -9.46 9.88
C GLY A 92 -2.25 -8.53 11.00
N LYS A 93 -1.80 -7.32 10.65
CA LYS A 93 -1.30 -6.32 11.61
C LYS A 93 -2.42 -5.78 12.53
N ARG A 94 -3.66 -5.66 12.06
CA ARG A 94 -4.83 -5.25 12.86
C ARG A 94 -5.29 -6.34 13.83
N ARG A 95 -5.14 -7.61 13.46
CA ARG A 95 -5.50 -8.78 14.30
C ARG A 95 -4.40 -9.15 15.30
N ALA A 96 -3.17 -8.69 15.09
CA ALA A 96 -2.07 -8.96 16.00
C ALA A 96 -2.42 -8.42 17.40
N PRO A 97 -2.20 -9.21 18.46
CA PRO A 97 -2.41 -8.73 19.81
C PRO A 97 -1.51 -7.54 20.06
N GLU A 98 -2.05 -6.53 20.75
CA GLU A 98 -1.25 -5.46 21.31
C GLU A 98 -0.27 -6.10 22.28
N LEU A 99 1.02 -5.96 22.00
CA LEU A 99 2.05 -6.47 22.89
C LEU A 99 1.98 -5.59 24.14
N SER A 100 1.31 -6.03 25.19
CA SER A 100 1.01 -5.21 26.37
C SER A 100 2.10 -5.23 27.46
N PHE A 101 3.22 -5.92 27.21
CA PHE A 101 4.19 -6.25 28.26
C PHE A 101 5.43 -5.35 28.33
N ALA A 102 5.56 -4.32 27.48
CA ALA A 102 6.67 -3.38 27.56
C ALA A 102 6.20 -1.91 27.40
N PRO A 103 6.81 -0.94 28.11
CA PRO A 103 6.44 0.48 28.03
C PRO A 103 6.43 1.08 26.61
N LEU A 104 7.18 0.48 25.67
CA LEU A 104 7.26 0.93 24.28
C LEU A 104 6.36 0.16 23.31
N ALA A 105 5.61 -0.83 23.80
CA ALA A 105 4.96 -1.79 22.91
C ALA A 105 3.63 -1.28 22.34
N GLY A 106 2.88 -0.46 23.08
CA GLY A 106 1.72 0.26 22.54
C GLY A 106 2.10 1.26 21.44
N SER A 107 3.23 1.97 21.61
CA SER A 107 3.70 2.94 20.62
C SER A 107 4.22 2.28 19.34
N MET A 108 4.91 1.14 19.46
CA MET A 108 5.29 0.33 18.31
C MET A 108 4.06 -0.21 17.55
N TYR A 109 3.01 -0.61 18.26
CA TYR A 109 1.78 -1.07 17.66
C TYR A 109 1.06 0.05 16.89
N ALA A 110 0.87 1.22 17.52
CA ALA A 110 0.29 2.39 16.89
C ALA A 110 1.05 2.80 15.61
N ARG A 111 2.39 2.87 15.67
CA ARG A 111 3.24 3.20 14.51
C ARG A 111 3.15 2.16 13.41
N ARG A 112 3.04 0.88 13.76
CA ARG A 112 2.82 -0.19 12.78
C ARG A 112 1.50 0.01 12.05
N LEU A 113 0.41 0.30 12.76
CA LEU A 113 -0.89 0.59 12.15
C LEU A 113 -0.85 1.85 11.28
N ALA A 114 -0.20 2.92 11.75
CA ALA A 114 -0.06 4.18 11.02
C ALA A 114 0.68 4.00 9.68
N ARG A 115 1.80 3.26 9.65
CA ARG A 115 2.53 2.96 8.41
C ARG A 115 1.66 2.23 7.40
N VAL A 116 0.94 1.21 7.87
CA VAL A 116 0.04 0.42 7.01
C VAL A 116 -1.10 1.28 6.48
N LEU A 117 -1.71 2.11 7.32
CA LEU A 117 -2.77 3.02 6.90
C LEU A 117 -2.26 3.99 5.83
N ALA A 118 -1.10 4.62 6.05
CA ALA A 118 -0.49 5.52 5.07
C ALA A 118 -0.22 4.82 3.73
N THR A 119 0.32 3.60 3.76
CA THR A 119 0.54 2.78 2.56
C THR A 119 -0.78 2.43 1.85
N LEU A 120 -1.82 2.04 2.59
CA LEU A 120 -3.14 1.76 2.02
C LEU A 120 -3.80 2.99 1.42
N CYS A 121 -3.67 4.18 2.04
CA CYS A 121 -4.15 5.43 1.46
C CYS A 121 -3.53 5.68 0.08
N CYS A 122 -2.21 5.48 -0.06
CA CYS A 122 -1.54 5.58 -1.35
C CYS A 122 -2.04 4.52 -2.35
N HIS A 123 -2.19 3.27 -1.92
CA HIS A 123 -2.73 2.23 -2.80
C HIS A 123 -4.15 2.53 -3.25
N TYR A 124 -5.03 2.96 -2.34
CA TYR A 124 -6.41 3.32 -2.63
C TYR A 124 -6.49 4.38 -3.74
N GLU A 125 -5.72 5.46 -3.64
CA GLU A 125 -5.69 6.49 -4.67
C GLU A 125 -5.23 5.95 -6.03
N ILE A 126 -4.20 5.09 -6.04
CA ILE A 126 -3.69 4.49 -7.27
C ILE A 126 -4.77 3.59 -7.91
N VAL A 127 -5.38 2.68 -7.13
CA VAL A 127 -6.38 1.74 -7.67
C VAL A 127 -7.70 2.43 -8.01
N SER A 128 -8.10 3.46 -7.27
CA SER A 128 -9.35 4.19 -7.48
C SER A 128 -9.29 5.17 -8.63
N ALA A 129 -8.11 5.75 -8.90
CA ALA A 129 -7.90 6.55 -10.09
C ALA A 129 -7.88 5.71 -11.38
N GLY A 130 -8.00 4.38 -11.28
CA GLY A 130 -7.91 3.47 -12.43
C GLY A 130 -6.59 3.63 -13.17
N ILE A 131 -5.55 4.12 -12.49
CA ILE A 131 -4.27 4.39 -13.11
C ILE A 131 -3.69 3.06 -13.52
N GLU A 132 -3.69 2.82 -14.83
CA GLU A 132 -2.94 1.75 -15.43
C GLU A 132 -1.49 1.82 -14.94
N MET A 133 -0.91 0.64 -14.79
CA MET A 133 0.44 0.47 -14.29
C MET A 133 1.40 1.48 -14.94
N THR A 134 2.05 2.30 -14.11
CA THR A 134 2.94 3.34 -14.61
C THR A 134 4.11 2.70 -15.36
N SER A 135 4.71 3.42 -16.31
CA SER A 135 5.90 2.91 -17.04
C SER A 135 7.06 2.49 -16.11
N GLU A 136 7.19 3.11 -14.93
CA GLU A 136 8.12 2.70 -13.88
C GLU A 136 7.76 1.32 -13.31
N GLN A 137 6.49 1.11 -12.96
CA GLN A 137 5.99 -0.15 -12.42
C GLN A 137 6.03 -1.27 -13.47
N GLN A 138 5.69 -0.98 -14.73
CA GLN A 138 5.74 -1.95 -15.82
C GLN A 138 7.19 -2.41 -16.07
N ALA A 139 8.13 -1.47 -16.08
CA ALA A 139 9.54 -1.82 -16.24
C ALA A 139 10.07 -2.64 -15.05
N PHE A 140 9.61 -2.34 -13.82
CA PHE A 140 9.92 -3.14 -12.66
C PHE A 140 9.32 -4.55 -12.73
N GLU A 141 8.07 -4.68 -13.17
CA GLU A 141 7.42 -5.99 -13.33
C GLU A 141 8.16 -6.85 -14.34
N HIS A 142 8.52 -6.31 -15.50
CA HIS A 142 9.27 -7.07 -16.50
C HIS A 142 10.62 -7.55 -15.95
N LEU A 143 11.33 -6.69 -15.22
CA LEU A 143 12.57 -7.07 -14.53
C LEU A 143 12.31 -8.20 -13.51
N ALA A 144 11.32 -8.04 -12.63
CA ALA A 144 11.01 -9.00 -11.59
C ALA A 144 10.55 -10.36 -12.16
N ASP A 145 9.68 -10.37 -13.18
CA ASP A 145 9.22 -11.59 -13.85
C ASP A 145 10.39 -12.31 -14.53
N HIS A 146 11.31 -11.57 -15.16
CA HIS A 146 12.53 -12.15 -15.70
C HIS A 146 13.39 -12.79 -14.62
N CYS A 147 13.68 -12.09 -13.51
CA CYS A 147 14.49 -12.63 -12.41
C CYS A 147 13.88 -13.92 -11.83
N LEU A 148 12.55 -14.03 -11.78
CA LEU A 148 11.87 -15.23 -11.26
C LEU A 148 11.89 -16.43 -12.21
N ARG A 149 11.95 -16.19 -13.53
CA ARG A 149 11.83 -17.24 -14.56
C ARG A 149 13.15 -17.59 -15.24
N CYS A 150 14.12 -16.68 -15.25
CA CYS A 150 15.41 -16.88 -15.91
C CYS A 150 16.27 -17.89 -15.11
N PRO A 151 16.71 -19.00 -15.73
CA PRO A 151 17.58 -19.97 -15.06
C PRO A 151 18.89 -19.37 -14.55
N THR A 152 19.41 -18.37 -15.27
CA THR A 152 20.65 -17.66 -14.90
C THR A 152 20.44 -16.77 -13.67
N CYS A 153 19.38 -15.95 -13.64
CA CYS A 153 19.04 -15.06 -12.53
C CYS A 153 18.39 -15.79 -11.34
N ARG A 154 18.14 -17.08 -11.44
CA ARG A 154 17.67 -17.91 -10.32
C ARG A 154 18.70 -18.97 -9.92
N ALA A 155 19.87 -18.95 -10.55
CA ALA A 155 20.96 -19.82 -10.18
C ALA A 155 21.39 -19.46 -8.75
N VAL A 156 21.43 -20.47 -7.89
CA VAL A 156 21.99 -20.37 -6.55
C VAL A 156 23.23 -21.25 -6.49
N ASP A 157 24.21 -20.85 -5.69
CA ASP A 157 25.39 -21.64 -5.39
C ASP A 157 25.08 -22.76 -4.37
N ASP A 158 26.12 -23.52 -4.00
CA ASP A 158 25.99 -24.63 -3.04
C ASP A 158 25.58 -24.17 -1.63
N GLU A 159 25.73 -22.87 -1.31
CA GLU A 159 25.29 -22.26 -0.05
C GLU A 159 23.85 -21.74 -0.13
N GLY A 160 23.19 -21.86 -1.29
CA GLY A 160 21.85 -21.34 -1.55
C GLY A 160 21.82 -19.83 -1.79
N MET A 161 22.98 -19.19 -1.97
CA MET A 161 23.10 -17.77 -2.29
C MET A 161 22.97 -17.56 -3.80
N HIS A 162 22.44 -16.42 -4.22
CA HIS A 162 22.32 -16.11 -5.64
C HIS A 162 23.71 -16.10 -6.31
N ALA A 163 23.91 -16.94 -7.31
CA ALA A 163 25.21 -17.21 -7.93
C ALA A 163 25.80 -16.01 -8.69
N GLY A 164 25.01 -14.94 -8.89
CA GLY A 164 25.48 -13.68 -9.48
C GLY A 164 25.96 -13.82 -10.92
N LEU A 165 25.46 -14.81 -11.65
CA LEU A 165 25.84 -15.06 -13.03
C LEU A 165 25.40 -13.89 -13.92
N PRO A 166 26.23 -13.47 -14.90
CA PRO A 166 25.88 -12.36 -15.77
C PRO A 166 24.67 -12.71 -16.63
N CYS A 167 23.65 -11.85 -16.59
CA CYS A 167 22.48 -11.95 -17.46
C CYS A 167 22.28 -10.65 -18.23
N GLU A 168 22.53 -10.69 -19.54
CA GLU A 168 22.40 -9.52 -20.43
C GLU A 168 20.97 -8.97 -20.45
N GLU A 169 19.98 -9.86 -20.43
CA GLU A 169 18.56 -9.47 -20.44
C GLU A 169 18.15 -8.82 -19.12
N GLU A 170 18.59 -9.34 -17.98
CA GLU A 170 18.38 -8.69 -16.68
C GLU A 170 18.98 -7.29 -16.67
N ASN A 171 20.23 -7.12 -17.12
CA ASN A 171 20.90 -5.82 -17.20
C ASN A 171 20.10 -4.83 -18.05
N ARG A 172 19.63 -5.26 -19.23
CA ARG A 172 18.79 -4.45 -20.11
C ARG A 172 17.48 -4.03 -19.43
N LEU A 173 16.80 -4.97 -18.77
CA LEU A 173 15.55 -4.70 -18.04
C LEU A 173 15.78 -3.78 -16.84
N TYR A 174 16.90 -3.94 -16.14
CA TYR A 174 17.29 -3.08 -15.03
C TYR A 174 17.57 -1.65 -15.48
N GLU A 175 18.27 -1.46 -16.60
CA GLU A 175 18.47 -0.15 -17.20
C GLU A 175 17.15 0.52 -17.62
N ALA A 176 16.25 -0.27 -18.23
CA ALA A 176 14.92 0.21 -18.60
C ALA A 176 14.11 0.67 -17.36
N TYR A 177 14.14 -0.12 -16.28
CA TYR A 177 13.54 0.25 -14.99
C TYR A 177 14.15 1.53 -14.42
N ARG A 178 15.48 1.62 -14.38
CA ARG A 178 16.20 2.79 -13.88
C ARG A 178 15.83 4.05 -14.65
N ALA A 179 15.77 3.96 -15.98
CA ALA A 179 15.38 5.08 -16.83
C ALA A 179 13.92 5.49 -16.61
N ALA A 180 13.00 4.53 -16.44
CA ALA A 180 11.60 4.81 -16.16
C ALA A 180 11.41 5.51 -14.80
N ARG A 181 12.11 5.03 -13.76
CA ARG A 181 12.13 5.66 -12.43
C ARG A 181 12.66 7.09 -12.47
N ALA A 182 13.75 7.34 -13.20
CA ALA A 182 14.30 8.69 -13.35
C ALA A 182 13.27 9.65 -13.98
N ARG A 183 12.56 9.22 -15.03
CA ARG A 183 11.48 10.00 -15.66
C ARG A 183 10.32 10.26 -14.69
N ALA A 184 9.91 9.26 -13.92
CA ALA A 184 8.82 9.40 -12.96
C ALA A 184 9.16 10.41 -11.85
N VAL A 185 10.39 10.36 -11.32
CA VAL A 185 10.88 11.34 -10.32
C VAL A 185 10.89 12.76 -10.92
N ALA A 186 11.44 12.93 -12.12
CA ALA A 186 11.46 14.23 -12.80
C ALA A 186 10.03 14.80 -12.99
N ALA A 187 9.07 13.97 -13.41
CA ALA A 187 7.68 14.37 -13.60
C ALA A 187 6.97 14.75 -12.27
N ARG A 188 7.31 14.08 -11.15
CA ARG A 188 6.78 14.46 -9.83
C ARG A 188 7.34 15.81 -9.37
N LEU A 189 8.65 16.04 -9.55
CA LEU A 189 9.30 17.31 -9.22
C LEU A 189 8.75 18.47 -10.05
N ALA A 190 8.57 18.28 -11.36
CA ALA A 190 8.01 19.30 -12.24
C ALA A 190 6.57 19.70 -11.83
N ARG A 191 5.73 18.72 -11.45
CA ARG A 191 4.37 18.98 -10.96
C ARG A 191 4.37 19.76 -9.65
N ARG A 192 5.26 19.42 -8.72
CA ARG A 192 5.41 20.14 -7.45
C ARG A 192 5.80 21.60 -7.69
N HIS A 193 6.80 21.84 -8.53
CA HIS A 193 7.23 23.19 -8.89
C HIS A 193 6.10 23.99 -9.56
N ALA A 194 5.33 23.39 -10.47
CA ALA A 194 4.19 24.05 -11.10
C ALA A 194 3.08 24.42 -10.10
N ALA A 195 2.83 23.58 -9.09
CA ALA A 195 1.88 23.87 -8.02
C ALA A 195 2.37 24.99 -7.10
N GLU A 196 3.66 25.03 -6.77
CA GLU A 196 4.28 26.09 -5.96
C GLU A 196 4.29 27.45 -6.67
N VAL A 197 4.45 27.48 -8.00
CA VAL A 197 4.41 28.73 -8.80
C VAL A 197 2.99 29.26 -9.00
N SER A 198 1.97 28.40 -8.87
CA SER A 198 0.56 28.77 -9.09
C SER A 198 -0.18 29.16 -7.80
N ALA A 199 0.48 29.09 -6.65
CA ALA A 199 -0.06 29.43 -5.32
C ALA A 199 0.46 30.78 -4.86
#